data_AF-A0A0K0GQ82-F1
#
_entry.id   AF-A0A0K0GQ82-F1
#
_cell.length_a   1.000
_cell.length_b   1.000
_cell.length_c   1.000
_cell.angle_alpha   90.00
_cell.angle_beta   90.00
_cell.angle_gamma   90.00
#
_symmetry.space_group_name_H-M   'P 1'
#
loop_
_entity.id
_entity.type
_entity.pdbx_description
1 polymer ?
#
loop_
_entity_poly.entity_id
_entity_poly.type
_entity_poly.pdbx_seq_one_letter_code
_entity_poly.pdbx_strand_id
1 'polypeptide(L)' 'MIGLAALGAGLGLAIMAGKFLESAARQPELIPVLQVRMFITAGLIDAAFIISVAVGLLFAFANPLAQVFIERLSQAAG' A
#
# COMPACT_ATOMS: atom_id res chain seq x y z
N MET A 1 1.36 -0.56 -10.92
CA MET A 1 0.96 0.23 -9.74
C MET A 1 1.06 -0.60 -8.46
N ILE A 2 0.28 -1.67 -8.31
CA ILE A 2 0.26 -2.52 -7.09
C ILE A 2 1.63 -3.11 -6.75
N GLY A 3 2.37 -3.63 -7.73
CA GLY A 3 3.69 -4.25 -7.47
C GLY A 3 4.72 -3.28 -6.88
N LEU A 4 4.75 -2.02 -7.34
CA LEU A 4 5.64 -0.99 -6.77
C LEU A 4 5.19 -0.59 -5.36
N ALA A 5 3.88 -0.49 -5.13
CA ALA A 5 3.33 -0.22 -3.80
C ALA A 5 3.63 -1.37 -2.82
N ALA A 6 3.55 -2.62 -3.27
CA ALA A 6 3.90 -3.81 -2.49
C ALA A 6 5.39 -3.83 -2.10
N LEU A 7 6.27 -3.48 -3.04
CA LEU A 7 7.70 -3.35 -2.77
C LEU A 7 7.98 -2.24 -1.75
N GLY A 8 7.35 -1.08 -1.89
CA GLY A 8 7.48 0.03 -0.94
C GLY A 8 7.02 -0.34 0.46
N ALA A 9 5.86 -1.00 0.58
CA ALA A 9 5.33 -1.45 1.86
C ALA A 9 6.20 -2.52 2.51
N GLY A 10 6.64 -3.52 1.74
CA GLY A 10 7.50 -4.59 2.23
C GLY A 10 8.86 -4.08 2.73
N LEU A 11 9.51 -3.20 1.98
CA LEU A 11 10.78 -2.59 2.39
C LEU A 11 10.59 -1.66 3.60
N GLY A 12 9.53 -0.85 3.62
CA GLY A 12 9.22 0.04 4.73
C GLY A 12 9.00 -0.71 6.03
N LEU A 13 8.20 -1.78 6.00
CA LEU A 13 7.94 -2.64 7.16
C LEU A 13 9.20 -3.38 7.62
N ALA A 14 10.03 -3.90 6.69
CA ALA A 14 11.26 -4.61 7.03
C ALA A 14 12.26 -3.71 7.77
N ILE A 15 12.49 -2.48 7.28
CA ILE A 15 13.42 -1.53 7.91
C ILE A 15 12.91 -1.09 9.29
N MET A 16 11.61 -0.80 9.38
CA MET A 16 10.98 -0.37 10.61
C MET A 16 11.01 -1.47 11.68
N ALA A 17 10.64 -2.71 11.32
CA ALA A 17 10.68 -3.86 12.22
C ALA A 17 12.10 -4.18 12.68
N GLY A 18 13.10 -4.07 11.79
CA GLY A 18 14.51 -4.25 12.15
C GLY A 18 14.97 -3.26 13.22
N LYS A 19 14.64 -1.96 13.06
CA LYS A 19 14.96 -0.92 14.05
C LYS A 19 14.21 -1.09 15.38
N PHE A 20 12.97 -1.59 15.32
CA PHE A 20 12.19 -1.91 16.51
C PHE A 20 12.88 -3.02 17.32
N LEU A 21 13.30 -4.12 16.66
CA LEU A 21 14.00 -5.22 17.32
C LEU A 21 15.33 -4.79 17.95
N GLU A 22 16.12 -3.97 17.24
CA GLU A 22 17.37 -3.41 17.77
C GLU A 22 17.12 -2.56 19.03
N SER A 23 16.10 -1.71 19.00
CA SER A 23 15.74 -0.84 20.12
C SER A 23 15.19 -1.65 21.31
N ALA A 24 14.38 -2.67 21.05
CA ALA A 24 13.85 -3.58 22.06
C ALA A 24 14.96 -4.38 22.75
N ALA A 25 15.96 -4.83 22.00
CA ALA A 25 17.12 -5.54 22.54
C ALA A 25 18.01 -4.64 23.41
N ARG A 26 18.14 -3.35 23.06
CA ARG A 26 18.96 -2.38 23.82
C ARG A 26 18.25 -1.87 25.08
N GLN A 27 16.94 -1.63 24.99
CA GLN A 27 16.15 -1.04 26.08
C GLN A 27 14.76 -1.70 26.15
N PRO A 28 14.62 -2.82 26.89
CA PRO A 28 13.36 -3.55 26.96
C PRO A 28 12.23 -2.74 27.59
N GLU A 29 12.55 -1.74 28.41
CA GLU A 29 11.61 -0.83 29.06
C GLU A 29 10.83 0.05 28.06
N LEU A 30 11.43 0.31 26.89
CA LEU A 30 10.83 1.15 25.85
C LEU A 30 9.89 0.36 24.92
N ILE A 31 9.85 -0.96 25.00
CA ILE A 31 9.04 -1.82 24.12
C ILE A 31 7.58 -1.36 24.04
N PRO A 32 6.86 -1.07 25.14
CA PRO A 32 5.45 -0.70 25.08
C PRO A 32 5.22 0.60 24.30
N VAL A 33 6.10 1.58 24.51
CA VAL A 33 6.02 2.89 23.82
C VAL A 33 6.38 2.75 22.35
N LEU A 34 7.43 1.98 22.04
CA LEU A 34 7.88 1.75 20.68
C LEU A 34 6.88 0.91 19.88
N GLN A 35 6.19 -0.04 20.50
CA GLN A 35 5.17 -0.88 19.85
C GLN A 35 3.97 -0.05 19.38
N VAL A 36 3.49 0.88 20.19
CA VAL A 36 2.39 1.78 19.77
C VAL A 36 2.80 2.64 18.58
N ARG A 37 4.01 3.21 18.62
CA ARG A 37 4.56 4.02 17.52
C ARG A 37 4.79 3.17 16.25
N MET A 38 5.23 1.92 16.44
CA MET A 38 5.41 0.93 15.39
C MET A 38 4.08 0.68 14.66
N PHE A 39 2.99 0.42 15.38
CA PHE A 39 1.69 0.17 14.76
C PHE A 39 1.11 1.37 14.02
N ILE A 40 1.27 2.58 14.54
CA ILE A 40 0.84 3.80 13.84
C ILE A 40 1.58 3.94 12.50
N THR A 41 2.90 3.72 12.52
CA THR A 41 3.73 3.85 11.32
C THR A 41 3.50 2.69 10.34
N ALA A 42 3.31 1.48 10.85
CA ALA A 42 2.96 0.30 10.06
C ALA A 42 1.61 0.48 9.35
N GLY A 43 0.59 0.97 10.06
CA GLY A 43 -0.71 1.28 9.47
C GLY A 43 -0.63 2.36 8.39
N LEU A 44 0.24 3.36 8.56
CA LEU A 44 0.49 4.38 7.53
C LEU A 44 1.16 3.79 6.27
N ILE A 45 2.12 2.88 6.44
CA ILE A 45 2.78 2.17 5.32
C ILE A 45 1.75 1.35 4.55
N ASP A 46 0.92 0.58 5.25
CA ASP A 46 -0.10 -0.28 4.62
C ASP A 46 -1.23 0.52 3.98
N ALA A 47 -1.58 1.70 4.49
CA ALA A 47 -2.62 2.54 3.89
C ALA A 47 -2.31 2.88 2.41
N ALA A 48 -1.08 3.25 2.09
CA ALA A 48 -0.67 3.55 0.72
C ALA A 48 -0.74 2.31 -0.21
N PHE A 49 -0.41 1.14 0.34
CA PHE A 49 -0.54 -0.13 -0.38
C PHE A 49 -2.00 -0.47 -0.68
N ILE A 50 -2.88 -0.40 0.32
CA ILE A 50 -4.30 -0.70 0.18
C ILE A 50 -4.99 0.26 -0.79
N ILE A 51 -4.65 1.54 -0.77
CA ILE A 51 -5.16 2.51 -1.76
C ILE A 51 -4.75 2.09 -3.18
N SER A 52 -3.51 1.69 -3.38
CA SER A 52 -3.02 1.23 -4.68
C SER A 52 -3.74 -0.04 -5.16
N VAL A 53 -4.03 -0.96 -4.25
CA VAL A 53 -4.82 -2.17 -4.53
C VAL A 53 -6.25 -1.80 -4.90
N ALA A 54 -6.91 -0.93 -4.14
CA ALA A 54 -8.28 -0.49 -4.40
C ALA A 54 -8.42 0.15 -5.79
N VAL A 55 -7.48 1.03 -6.15
CA VAL A 55 -7.45 1.65 -7.49
C VAL A 55 -7.20 0.60 -8.58
N GLY A 56 -6.29 -0.35 -8.36
CA GLY A 56 -6.04 -1.42 -9.32
C GLY A 56 -7.24 -2.34 -9.54
N LEU A 57 -7.97 -2.67 -8.47
CA LEU A 57 -9.21 -3.44 -8.54
C LEU A 57 -10.33 -2.67 -9.24
N LEU A 58 -10.44 -1.36 -9.03
CA LEU A 58 -11.37 -0.50 -9.76
C LEU A 58 -11.13 -0.60 -11.28
N PHE A 59 -9.88 -0.45 -11.73
CA PHE A 59 -9.56 -0.59 -13.15
C PHE A 59 -9.72 -2.01 -13.70
N ALA A 60 -9.55 -3.05 -12.86
CA ALA A 60 -9.68 -4.43 -13.29
C ALA A 60 -11.15 -4.86 -13.46
N PHE A 61 -12.02 -4.49 -12.54
CA PHE A 61 -13.39 -5.03 -12.46
C PHE A 61 -14.49 -4.01 -12.76
N ALA A 62 -14.23 -2.72 -12.54
CA ALA A 62 -15.21 -1.64 -12.68
C ALA A 62 -14.60 -0.48 -13.45
N ASN A 63 -13.90 -0.79 -14.56
CA ASN A 63 -13.14 0.18 -15.32
C ASN A 63 -14.05 1.30 -15.87
N PRO A 64 -13.93 2.54 -15.38
CA PRO A 64 -14.79 3.64 -15.80
C PRO A 64 -14.55 4.06 -17.26
N LEU A 65 -13.42 3.67 -17.85
CA LEU A 65 -13.04 4.03 -19.22
C LEU A 65 -13.55 3.02 -20.26
N ALA A 66 -14.02 1.84 -19.84
CA ALA A 66 -14.41 0.78 -20.77
C ALA A 66 -15.61 1.18 -21.64
N GLN A 67 -16.68 1.74 -21.05
CA GLN A 67 -17.86 2.15 -21.80
C GLN A 67 -17.57 3.30 -22.79
N VAL A 68 -16.89 4.35 -22.32
CA VAL A 68 -16.51 5.49 -23.17
C VAL A 68 -15.65 5.04 -24.35
N PHE A 69 -14.71 4.12 -24.13
CA PHE A 69 -13.87 3.60 -25.20
C PHE A 69 -14.67 2.82 -26.25
N ILE A 70 -15.60 1.96 -25.82
CA ILE A 70 -16.48 1.20 -26.72
C ILE A 70 -17.35 2.14 -27.57
N GLU A 71 -17.90 3.19 -26.97
CA GLU A 71 -18.71 4.20 -27.68
C GLU A 71 -17.90 4.92 -28.78
N ARG A 72 -16.65 5.30 -28.49
CA ARG A 72 -15.79 5.97 -29.47
C ARG A 72 -15.34 5.04 -30.60
N LEU A 73 -15.08 3.76 -30.29
CA LEU A 73 -14.81 2.76 -31.32
C LEU A 73 -16.02 2.56 -32.25
N SER A 74 -17.23 2.52 -31.70
CA SER A 74 -18.46 2.42 -32.50
C SER A 74 -18.68 3.62 -33.41
N GLN A 75 -18.29 4.84 -32.99
CA GLN A 75 -18.39 6.05 -33.81
C GLN A 75 -17.31 6.14 -34.91
N ALA A 76 -16.14 5.53 -34.70
CA ALA A 76 -15.05 5.53 -35.67
C ALA A 76 -15.20 4.41 -36.73
N ALA A 77 -16.04 3.41 -36.47
CA ALA A 77 -16.28 2.28 -37.35
C ALA A 77 -17.51 2.45 -38.27
N GLY A 78 -18.26 3.55 -38.14
CA GLY A 78 -19.37 3.95 -39.02
C GLY A 78 -19.04 5.22 -39.79
#